data_AF-A0AA43P424-F1
#
_entry.id   AF-A0AA43P424-F1
#
_cell.length_a   1.000
_cell.length_b   1.000
_cell.length_c   1.000
_cell.angle_alpha   90.00
_cell.angle_beta   90.00
_cell.angle_gamma   90.00
#
_symmetry.space_group_name_H-M   'P 1'
#
loop_
_entity.id
_entity.type
_entity.pdbx_description
1 polymer ?
#
loop_
_entity_poly.entity_id
_entity_poly.type
_entity_poly.pdbx_seq_one_letter_code
_entity_poly.pdbx_strand_id
1 'polypeptide(L)'
;MQRRHRLFQRRIAIFLLAGMFATAGTSMLLLKPTANAYADAKPFDTSTAITRNALTGTGAASRGTTREALEGYQSTSNDGSWSMPDSDKVTDKMTVVSADNPVVKSLINGRDEGQTPEGFNPNHATGDTGNAYAFSQCTWWAYVRRHQLGLPAGSHMGNGADWANTARKLGYWVDNSPRVGDVICFGRGQYDSDLTYGHVGIVENVGQDGSITTSECGAAYNGKPFSRTFTAEQAKQLQFIHY
;
A
#
# COMPACT_ATOMS: atom_id res chain seq x y z
N MET A 1 -68.32 -28.70 29.64
CA MET A 1 -68.30 -27.52 28.72
C MET A 1 -66.89 -26.95 28.54
N GLN A 2 -65.88 -27.74 28.14
CA GLN A 2 -64.50 -27.24 27.98
C GLN A 2 -63.74 -27.84 26.78
N ARG A 3 -64.47 -28.49 25.85
CA ARG A 3 -63.91 -29.10 24.62
C ARG A 3 -64.37 -28.43 23.32
N ARG A 4 -65.21 -27.39 23.40
CA ARG A 4 -65.70 -26.61 22.23
C ARG A 4 -65.03 -25.24 22.06
N HIS A 5 -64.10 -24.87 22.95
CA HIS A 5 -63.35 -23.59 22.88
C HIS A 5 -61.93 -23.71 22.31
N ARG A 6 -61.47 -24.91 21.94
CA ARG A 6 -60.14 -25.13 21.31
C ARG A 6 -60.18 -25.37 19.79
N LEU A 7 -61.37 -25.27 19.19
CA LEU A 7 -61.56 -25.32 17.73
C LEU A 7 -61.91 -23.95 17.13
N PHE A 8 -62.23 -22.96 17.97
CA PHE A 8 -62.50 -21.58 17.55
C PHE A 8 -61.23 -20.71 17.53
N GLN A 9 -60.19 -21.08 18.29
CA GLN A 9 -58.86 -20.45 18.19
C GLN A 9 -57.96 -21.04 17.10
N ARG A 10 -58.42 -22.06 16.36
CA ARG A 10 -57.69 -22.65 15.21
C ARG A 10 -58.21 -22.20 13.84
N ARG A 11 -59.18 -21.29 13.79
CA ARG A 11 -59.74 -20.71 12.55
C ARG A 11 -59.52 -19.21 12.39
N ILE A 12 -58.87 -18.56 13.35
CA ILE A 12 -58.39 -17.16 13.24
C ILE A 12 -56.87 -17.11 12.98
N ALA A 13 -56.19 -18.27 12.92
CA ALA A 13 -54.77 -18.40 12.58
C ALA A 13 -54.52 -18.80 11.11
N ILE A 14 -55.53 -18.71 10.24
CA ILE A 14 -55.41 -18.97 8.79
C ILE A 14 -56.20 -17.88 8.04
N PHE A 15 -55.84 -16.61 8.25
CA PHE A 15 -56.19 -15.46 7.39
C PHE A 15 -55.22 -14.29 7.63
N LEU A 16 -53.93 -14.60 7.85
CA LEU A 16 -52.81 -13.67 7.80
C LEU A 16 -51.66 -14.31 7.00
N LEU A 17 -51.97 -14.76 5.78
CA LEU A 17 -50.98 -15.30 4.84
C LEU A 17 -51.31 -14.95 3.39
N ALA A 18 -51.71 -13.69 3.16
CA ALA A 18 -51.87 -13.16 1.81
C ALA A 18 -51.41 -11.70 1.79
N GLY A 19 -50.26 -11.44 1.16
CA GLY A 19 -49.83 -10.08 0.81
C GLY A 19 -48.50 -9.57 1.36
N MET A 20 -47.48 -10.42 1.59
CA MET A 20 -46.09 -9.96 1.80
C MET A 20 -45.09 -10.77 0.97
N PHE A 21 -45.34 -10.86 -0.34
CA PHE A 21 -44.33 -11.26 -1.32
C PHE A 21 -44.52 -10.46 -2.61
N ALA A 22 -44.00 -9.23 -2.62
CA ALA A 22 -43.50 -8.54 -3.81
C ALA A 22 -42.79 -7.22 -3.44
N THR A 23 -41.89 -7.26 -2.46
CA THR A 23 -40.91 -6.17 -2.22
C THR A 23 -39.50 -6.76 -2.21
N ALA A 24 -39.16 -7.48 -3.28
CA ALA A 24 -37.79 -7.86 -3.60
C ALA A 24 -37.53 -7.65 -5.10
N GLY A 25 -38.14 -6.62 -5.68
CA GLY A 25 -37.46 -5.85 -6.71
C GLY A 25 -36.59 -4.86 -5.97
N THR A 26 -35.51 -5.31 -5.34
CA THR A 26 -34.37 -4.40 -5.13
C THR A 26 -34.07 -3.90 -6.52
N SER A 27 -34.45 -2.66 -6.78
CA SER A 27 -33.90 -1.90 -7.88
C SER A 27 -32.40 -2.10 -7.78
N MET A 28 -31.87 -3.00 -8.62
CA MET A 28 -30.61 -2.75 -9.26
C MET A 28 -30.86 -1.46 -10.04
N LEU A 29 -30.81 -0.34 -9.32
CA LEU A 29 -30.05 0.80 -9.78
C LEU A 29 -28.70 0.19 -10.13
N LEU A 30 -28.61 -0.29 -11.36
CA LEU A 30 -27.43 -0.18 -12.17
C LEU A 30 -27.09 1.30 -12.10
N LEU A 31 -26.46 1.72 -10.99
CA LEU A 31 -25.49 2.78 -11.03
C LEU A 31 -24.55 2.28 -12.09
N LYS A 32 -24.77 2.79 -13.31
CA LYS A 32 -23.81 2.69 -14.39
C LYS A 32 -22.48 2.96 -13.72
N PRO A 33 -21.48 2.05 -13.78
CA PRO A 33 -20.15 2.40 -13.32
C PRO A 33 -19.87 3.72 -14.02
N THR A 34 -19.67 4.78 -13.24
CA THR A 34 -19.45 6.11 -13.80
C THR A 34 -18.25 5.95 -14.70
N ALA A 35 -18.50 5.88 -16.01
CA ALA A 35 -17.47 5.81 -17.04
C ALA A 35 -16.54 7.04 -16.97
N ASN A 36 -16.90 8.01 -16.13
CA ASN A 36 -16.20 9.25 -15.86
C ASN A 36 -15.49 9.28 -14.49
N ALA A 37 -15.42 8.17 -13.72
CA ALA A 37 -14.74 8.19 -12.40
C ALA A 37 -13.24 8.58 -12.49
N TYR A 38 -12.65 8.54 -13.69
CA TYR A 38 -11.28 8.98 -13.91
C TYR A 38 -11.16 9.59 -15.32
N ALA A 39 -11.89 10.67 -15.59
CA ALA A 39 -11.91 11.30 -16.93
C ALA A 39 -10.51 11.74 -17.41
N ASP A 40 -9.61 12.07 -16.49
CA ASP A 40 -8.21 12.44 -16.78
C ASP A 40 -7.21 11.28 -16.64
N ALA A 41 -7.68 10.05 -16.36
CA ALA A 41 -6.79 8.90 -16.25
C ALA A 41 -6.22 8.50 -17.61
N LYS A 42 -4.90 8.39 -17.65
CA LYS A 42 -4.16 7.93 -18.83
C LYS A 42 -3.88 6.43 -18.69
N PRO A 43 -3.77 5.66 -19.79
CA PRO A 43 -3.23 4.31 -19.72
C PRO A 43 -1.88 4.32 -19.00
N PHE A 44 -1.64 3.37 -18.10
CA PHE A 44 -0.37 3.31 -17.37
C PHE A 44 0.73 2.83 -18.32
N ASP A 45 1.78 3.64 -18.45
CA ASP A 45 2.96 3.29 -19.23
C ASP A 45 3.93 2.46 -18.38
N THR A 46 3.97 1.15 -18.64
CA THR A 46 4.83 0.21 -17.92
C THR A 46 6.33 0.47 -18.13
N SER A 47 6.73 1.25 -19.15
CA SER A 47 8.13 1.59 -19.39
C SER A 47 8.68 2.64 -18.42
N THR A 48 7.80 3.47 -17.86
CA THR A 48 8.14 4.49 -16.85
C THR A 48 7.86 4.02 -15.42
N ALA A 49 7.36 2.80 -15.28
CA ALA A 49 7.00 2.19 -14.02
C ALA A 49 8.23 1.92 -13.14
N ILE A 50 8.12 2.13 -11.83
CA ILE A 50 9.24 1.85 -10.92
C ILE A 50 9.57 0.35 -10.92
N THR A 51 10.84 0.01 -10.90
CA THR A 51 11.28 -1.38 -10.76
C THR A 51 11.84 -1.62 -9.37
N ARG A 52 11.83 -2.88 -8.91
CA ARG A 52 12.46 -3.26 -7.64
C ARG A 52 13.93 -2.83 -7.56
N ASN A 53 14.65 -2.94 -8.67
CA ASN A 53 16.06 -2.56 -8.74
C ASN A 53 16.24 -1.04 -8.64
N ALA A 54 15.40 -0.26 -9.32
CA ALA A 54 15.43 1.20 -9.22
C ALA A 54 15.04 1.67 -7.80
N LEU A 55 14.09 1.00 -7.17
CA LEU A 55 13.63 1.28 -5.80
C LEU A 55 14.73 1.09 -4.75
N THR A 56 15.59 0.08 -4.92
CA THR A 56 16.69 -0.26 -3.99
C THR A 56 18.06 0.25 -4.45
N GLY A 57 18.12 0.97 -5.58
CA GLY A 57 19.31 1.26 -6.35
C GLY A 57 20.14 2.47 -5.90
N THR A 58 19.90 3.03 -4.71
CA THR A 58 20.75 4.09 -4.16
C THR A 58 21.83 3.47 -3.27
N GLY A 59 23.00 3.20 -3.85
CA GLY A 59 24.21 2.96 -3.06
C GLY A 59 24.80 1.55 -3.10
N ALA A 60 24.63 0.79 -4.19
CA ALA A 60 25.65 -0.20 -4.50
C ALA A 60 26.93 0.56 -4.85
N ALA A 61 27.78 0.82 -3.85
CA ALA A 61 29.16 1.18 -4.09
C ALA A 61 29.72 0.17 -5.08
N SER A 62 30.13 0.63 -6.26
CA SER A 62 30.79 -0.20 -7.26
C SER A 62 32.02 -0.85 -6.62
N ARG A 63 31.89 -2.08 -6.11
CA ARG A 63 33.02 -2.93 -5.69
C ARG A 63 33.63 -3.65 -6.90
N GLY A 64 33.59 -3.02 -8.07
CA GLY A 64 33.92 -3.60 -9.36
C GLY A 64 35.18 -3.05 -10.02
N THR A 65 35.80 -1.99 -9.48
CA THR A 65 37.12 -1.60 -9.97
C THR A 65 38.15 -2.54 -9.33
N THR A 66 38.78 -3.38 -10.14
CA THR A 66 40.00 -4.07 -9.74
C THR A 66 40.96 -3.02 -9.20
N ARG A 67 41.34 -3.14 -7.91
CA ARG A 67 42.42 -2.33 -7.36
C ARG A 67 43.67 -2.68 -8.16
N GLU A 68 44.20 -1.71 -8.89
CA GLU A 68 45.54 -1.78 -9.43
C GLU A 68 46.49 -2.05 -8.25
N ALA A 69 47.33 -3.08 -8.38
CA ALA A 69 48.27 -3.43 -7.34
C ALA A 69 49.27 -2.28 -7.16
N LEU A 70 49.28 -1.68 -5.97
CA LEU A 70 50.29 -0.70 -5.60
C LEU A 70 51.61 -1.44 -5.36
N GLU A 71 52.51 -1.42 -6.34
CA GLU A 71 53.87 -1.92 -6.17
C GLU A 71 54.62 -1.01 -5.18
N GLY A 72 55.11 -1.60 -4.08
CA GLY A 72 55.92 -0.92 -3.05
C GLY A 72 55.30 -0.78 -1.66
N TYR A 73 54.16 -1.41 -1.36
CA TYR A 73 53.59 -1.34 -0.01
C TYR A 73 54.34 -2.24 0.99
N GLN A 74 55.11 -1.63 1.89
CA GLN A 74 55.60 -2.32 3.10
C GLN A 74 54.52 -2.26 4.19
N SER A 75 53.97 -3.42 4.54
CA SER A 75 53.15 -3.58 5.74
C SER A 75 53.96 -3.23 6.98
N THR A 76 53.62 -2.13 7.64
CA THR A 76 54.00 -1.89 9.02
C THR A 76 52.80 -2.27 9.89
N SER A 77 52.95 -3.32 10.70
CA SER A 77 51.99 -3.67 11.72
C SER A 77 52.12 -2.67 12.87
N ASN A 78 51.14 -1.78 13.02
CA ASN A 78 50.97 -0.96 14.21
C ASN A 78 49.99 -1.70 15.14
N ASP A 79 50.43 -2.07 16.33
CA ASP A 79 49.61 -2.62 17.42
C ASP A 79 49.01 -1.52 18.31
N GLY A 80 49.02 -0.29 17.83
CA GLY A 80 48.50 0.90 18.51
C GLY A 80 47.05 0.73 18.94
N SER A 81 46.81 1.06 20.21
CA SER A 81 45.48 1.28 20.77
C SER A 81 44.70 2.24 19.86
N TRP A 82 43.53 1.79 19.40
CA TRP A 82 42.63 2.59 18.60
C TRP A 82 41.98 3.67 19.47
N SER A 83 42.66 4.81 19.61
CA SER A 83 42.08 6.02 20.17
C SER A 83 41.50 6.86 19.03
N MET A 84 40.17 6.96 18.95
CA MET A 84 39.51 7.92 18.07
C MET A 84 39.74 9.35 18.61
N PRO A 85 40.18 10.31 17.77
CA PRO A 85 40.22 11.71 18.15
C PRO A 85 38.77 12.24 18.26
N ASP A 86 38.49 12.97 19.34
CA ASP A 86 37.18 13.53 19.73
C ASP A 86 36.61 14.59 18.73
N SER A 87 37.31 14.81 17.61
CA SER A 87 36.93 15.73 16.53
C SER A 87 36.06 15.07 15.46
N ASP A 88 36.08 13.75 15.32
CA ASP A 88 35.14 13.00 14.49
C ASP A 88 33.96 12.55 15.35
N LYS A 89 33.06 13.49 15.65
CA LYS A 89 31.75 13.10 16.12
C LYS A 89 31.15 12.20 15.04
N VAL A 90 31.00 10.92 15.35
CA VAL A 90 30.11 10.01 14.60
C VAL A 90 28.70 10.58 14.75
N THR A 91 28.36 11.54 13.88
CA THR A 91 27.02 12.14 13.79
C THR A 91 26.09 11.27 12.95
N ASP A 92 26.65 10.37 12.15
CA ASP A 92 25.90 9.33 11.43
C ASP A 92 25.62 8.17 12.37
N LYS A 93 24.34 7.93 12.64
CA LYS A 93 23.90 6.83 13.49
C LYS A 93 24.36 5.51 12.86
N MET A 94 25.35 4.83 13.46
CA MET A 94 25.82 3.51 13.02
C MET A 94 24.79 2.37 13.23
N THR A 95 23.53 2.71 13.48
CA THR A 95 22.47 1.74 13.77
C THR A 95 21.76 1.34 12.48
N VAL A 96 22.24 0.28 11.86
CA VAL A 96 21.50 -0.39 10.78
C VAL A 96 20.24 -1.01 11.38
N VAL A 97 19.07 -0.59 10.89
CA VAL A 97 17.80 -1.21 11.23
C VAL A 97 17.73 -2.57 10.52
N SER A 98 17.58 -3.64 11.30
CA SER A 98 17.41 -4.98 10.75
C SER A 98 15.97 -5.18 10.27
N ALA A 99 15.81 -5.70 9.05
CA ALA A 99 14.53 -6.13 8.49
C ALA A 99 14.73 -7.44 7.70
N ASP A 100 13.77 -8.35 7.79
CA ASP A 100 13.83 -9.67 7.15
C ASP A 100 13.62 -9.55 5.64
N ASN A 101 12.80 -8.59 5.20
CA ASN A 101 12.65 -8.26 3.80
C ASN A 101 13.83 -7.41 3.32
N PRO A 102 14.61 -7.87 2.30
CA PRO A 102 15.80 -7.17 1.85
C PRO A 102 15.51 -5.82 1.17
N VAL A 103 14.34 -5.66 0.54
CA VAL A 103 13.91 -4.39 -0.07
C VAL A 103 13.61 -3.38 1.03
N VAL A 104 12.83 -3.78 2.03
CA VAL A 104 12.51 -2.94 3.20
C VAL A 104 13.79 -2.55 3.94
N LYS A 105 14.71 -3.49 4.16
CA LYS A 105 16.02 -3.22 4.75
C LYS A 105 16.81 -2.16 3.98
N SER A 106 16.86 -2.26 2.65
CA SER A 106 17.56 -1.27 1.82
C SER A 106 16.92 0.11 1.90
N LEU A 107 15.58 0.17 1.90
CA LEU A 107 14.85 1.43 1.97
C LEU A 107 15.02 2.14 3.32
N ILE A 108 14.87 1.42 4.43
CA ILE A 108 14.98 2.00 5.78
C ILE A 108 16.40 2.49 6.06
N ASN A 109 17.43 1.78 5.58
CA ASN A 109 18.84 2.14 5.82
C ASN A 109 19.43 3.01 4.69
N GLY A 110 18.60 3.56 3.83
CA GLY A 110 19.03 4.38 2.70
C GLY A 110 18.07 5.54 2.51
N ARG A 111 17.06 5.35 1.67
CA ARG A 111 16.10 6.41 1.32
C ARG A 111 15.35 6.99 2.53
N ASP A 112 14.97 6.13 3.48
CA ASP A 112 14.09 6.47 4.59
C ASP A 112 14.84 6.52 5.94
N GLU A 113 16.17 6.66 5.89
CA GLU A 113 17.02 6.69 7.08
C GLU A 113 16.64 7.84 8.01
N GLY A 114 16.39 7.52 9.28
CA GLY A 114 15.96 8.50 10.30
C GLY A 114 14.54 9.06 10.12
N GLN A 115 13.78 8.58 9.13
CA GLN A 115 12.40 9.00 8.89
C GLN A 115 11.36 8.02 9.47
N THR A 116 11.78 6.81 9.84
CA THR A 116 10.86 5.81 10.39
C THR A 116 10.28 6.25 11.74
N PRO A 117 9.03 5.88 12.05
CA PRO A 117 8.41 6.20 13.34
C PRO A 117 9.22 5.62 14.52
N GLU A 118 9.19 6.32 15.66
CA GLU A 118 9.81 5.83 16.88
C GLU A 118 9.17 4.48 17.29
N GLY A 119 10.01 3.48 17.57
CA GLY A 119 9.56 2.13 17.91
C GLY A 119 9.01 1.32 16.73
N PHE A 120 9.18 1.77 15.48
CA PHE A 120 8.76 1.00 14.31
C PHE A 120 9.47 -0.35 14.23
N ASN A 121 8.68 -1.42 14.08
CA ASN A 121 9.18 -2.78 13.87
C ASN A 121 9.02 -3.15 12.38
N PRO A 122 10.10 -3.20 11.59
CA PRO A 122 10.02 -3.56 10.17
C PRO A 122 9.68 -5.05 9.92
N ASN A 123 9.69 -5.86 10.98
CA ASN A 123 9.30 -7.28 10.96
C ASN A 123 7.90 -7.49 11.57
N HIS A 124 7.03 -6.48 11.50
CA HIS A 124 5.63 -6.63 11.93
C HIS A 124 4.90 -7.66 11.05
N ALA A 125 3.74 -8.13 11.53
CA ALA A 125 2.92 -9.05 10.75
C ALA A 125 2.40 -8.34 9.49
N THR A 126 2.81 -8.80 8.30
CA THR A 126 2.37 -8.20 7.03
C THR A 126 0.90 -8.48 6.73
N GLY A 127 0.32 -9.51 7.34
CA GLY A 127 -1.03 -10.00 7.04
C GLY A 127 -1.14 -10.62 5.64
N ASP A 128 0.00 -10.99 5.03
CA ASP A 128 0.07 -11.62 3.72
C ASP A 128 -0.10 -13.15 3.85
N THR A 129 -1.14 -13.66 3.22
CA THR A 129 -1.45 -15.08 3.07
C THR A 129 -1.68 -15.44 1.59
N GLY A 130 -1.19 -14.62 0.66
CA GLY A 130 -1.42 -14.74 -0.78
C GLY A 130 -2.53 -13.82 -1.30
N ASN A 131 -2.63 -13.69 -2.62
CA ASN A 131 -3.59 -12.76 -3.23
C ASN A 131 -5.04 -13.20 -2.99
N ALA A 132 -5.77 -12.46 -2.15
CA ALA A 132 -7.18 -12.69 -1.85
C ALA A 132 -8.12 -11.66 -2.52
N TYR A 133 -7.59 -10.77 -3.36
CA TYR A 133 -8.37 -9.72 -4.02
C TYR A 133 -8.87 -10.16 -5.40
N ALA A 134 -10.12 -9.78 -5.72
CA ALA A 134 -10.73 -10.10 -7.01
C ALA A 134 -10.01 -9.40 -8.17
N PHE A 135 -9.80 -10.13 -9.27
CA PHE A 135 -9.13 -9.63 -10.46
C PHE A 135 -9.70 -8.28 -10.94
N SER A 136 -8.83 -7.42 -11.47
CA SER A 136 -9.13 -6.07 -11.94
C SER A 136 -9.54 -5.05 -10.87
N GLN A 137 -9.65 -5.41 -9.59
CA GLN A 137 -9.93 -4.43 -8.55
C GLN A 137 -8.71 -3.55 -8.22
N CYS A 138 -8.95 -2.38 -7.64
CA CYS A 138 -7.90 -1.49 -7.16
C CYS A 138 -6.96 -2.18 -6.17
N THR A 139 -7.54 -2.90 -5.21
CA THR A 139 -6.84 -3.69 -4.19
C THR A 139 -6.03 -4.83 -4.79
N TRP A 140 -6.56 -5.49 -5.84
CA TRP A 140 -5.84 -6.54 -6.57
C TRP A 140 -4.59 -5.98 -7.26
N TRP A 141 -4.71 -4.86 -7.95
CA TRP A 141 -3.56 -4.24 -8.60
C TRP A 141 -2.53 -3.77 -7.58
N ALA A 142 -2.95 -3.08 -6.52
CA ALA A 142 -2.06 -2.62 -5.47
C ALA A 142 -1.28 -3.78 -4.82
N TYR A 143 -1.95 -4.90 -4.52
CA TYR A 143 -1.31 -6.11 -4.00
C TYR A 143 -0.27 -6.66 -4.99
N VAL A 144 -0.67 -6.93 -6.24
CA VAL A 144 0.23 -7.51 -7.26
C VAL A 144 1.43 -6.60 -7.48
N ARG A 145 1.21 -5.30 -7.59
CA ARG A 145 2.25 -4.31 -7.87
C ARG A 145 3.22 -4.15 -6.70
N ARG A 146 2.76 -4.14 -5.45
CA ARG A 146 3.64 -4.18 -4.26
C ARG A 146 4.56 -5.39 -4.26
N HIS A 147 4.01 -6.57 -4.56
CA HIS A 147 4.81 -7.79 -4.68
C HIS A 147 5.83 -7.74 -5.81
N GLN A 148 5.49 -7.14 -6.97
CA GLN A 148 6.48 -6.90 -8.04
C GLN A 148 7.64 -6.03 -7.56
N LEU A 149 7.36 -5.02 -6.73
CA LEU A 149 8.39 -4.19 -6.10
C LEU A 149 9.13 -4.88 -4.94
N GLY A 150 8.68 -6.07 -4.52
CA GLY A 150 9.26 -6.81 -3.40
C GLY A 150 8.89 -6.25 -2.04
N LEU A 151 7.83 -5.43 -1.98
CA LEU A 151 7.32 -4.82 -0.77
C LEU A 151 6.13 -5.62 -0.22
N PRO A 152 5.92 -5.61 1.11
CA PRO A 152 4.82 -6.35 1.73
C PRO A 152 3.46 -5.74 1.43
N ALA A 153 2.43 -6.58 1.29
CA ALA A 153 1.03 -6.16 1.22
C ALA A 153 0.13 -7.20 1.90
N GLY A 154 -0.81 -6.74 2.73
CA GLY A 154 -1.75 -7.65 3.40
C GLY A 154 -2.81 -8.21 2.45
N SER A 155 -3.25 -9.45 2.69
CA SER A 155 -4.26 -10.14 1.88
C SER A 155 -5.69 -9.74 2.23
N HIS A 156 -5.93 -9.26 3.44
CA HIS A 156 -7.27 -8.97 3.97
C HIS A 156 -7.38 -7.55 4.52
N MET A 157 -6.92 -6.56 3.74
CA MET A 157 -6.90 -5.16 4.18
C MET A 157 -8.25 -4.44 4.08
N GLY A 158 -9.24 -5.08 3.43
CA GLY A 158 -10.57 -4.53 3.20
C GLY A 158 -10.70 -3.83 1.85
N ASN A 159 -11.61 -2.85 1.76
CA ASN A 159 -11.78 -2.00 0.58
C ASN A 159 -10.71 -0.92 0.54
N GLY A 160 -10.62 -0.16 -0.55
CA GLY A 160 -9.57 0.86 -0.73
C GLY A 160 -9.48 1.86 0.44
N ALA A 161 -10.62 2.38 0.92
CA ALA A 161 -10.64 3.30 2.07
C ALA A 161 -10.22 2.65 3.41
N ASP A 162 -10.25 1.32 3.52
CA ASP A 162 -9.98 0.60 4.76
C ASP A 162 -8.48 0.30 4.94
N TRP A 163 -7.71 0.29 3.84
CA TRP A 163 -6.32 -0.17 3.81
C TRP A 163 -5.43 0.55 4.81
N ALA A 164 -5.47 1.88 4.87
CA ALA A 164 -4.62 2.65 5.78
C ALA A 164 -4.88 2.31 7.26
N ASN A 165 -6.13 2.08 7.64
CA ASN A 165 -6.48 1.70 9.01
C ASN A 165 -6.11 0.25 9.33
N THR A 166 -6.29 -0.66 8.38
CA THR A 166 -5.87 -2.06 8.55
C THR A 166 -4.35 -2.18 8.59
N ALA A 167 -3.63 -1.41 7.77
CA ALA A 167 -2.17 -1.33 7.77
C ALA A 167 -1.62 -0.90 9.14
N ARG A 168 -2.17 0.16 9.73
CA ARG A 168 -1.80 0.59 11.10
C ARG A 168 -1.99 -0.51 12.14
N LYS A 169 -3.09 -1.26 12.06
CA LYS A 169 -3.37 -2.39 12.98
C LYS A 169 -2.38 -3.55 12.81
N LEU A 170 -1.89 -3.75 11.58
CA LEU A 170 -0.89 -4.77 11.26
C LEU A 170 0.54 -4.33 11.60
N GLY A 171 0.76 -3.04 11.89
CA GLY A 171 2.05 -2.48 12.27
C GLY A 171 2.81 -1.80 11.15
N TYR A 172 2.21 -1.65 9.97
CA TYR A 172 2.81 -0.89 8.86
C TYR A 172 3.03 0.56 9.27
N TRP A 173 4.09 1.16 8.74
CA TRP A 173 4.25 2.60 8.78
C TRP A 173 3.25 3.26 7.82
N VAL A 174 2.41 4.16 8.35
CA VAL A 174 1.41 4.91 7.58
C VAL A 174 1.44 6.39 7.94
N ASP A 175 1.75 7.25 6.97
CA ASP A 175 1.74 8.70 7.13
C ASP A 175 1.12 9.43 5.91
N ASN A 176 1.37 10.73 5.77
CA ASN A 176 0.90 11.58 4.68
C ASN A 176 2.04 12.07 3.77
N SER A 177 3.21 11.44 3.86
CA SER A 177 4.42 11.75 3.11
C SER A 177 4.64 10.70 2.02
N PRO A 178 4.41 11.04 0.73
CA PRO A 178 4.52 10.07 -0.34
C PRO A 178 5.96 9.64 -0.57
N ARG A 179 6.16 8.34 -0.77
CA ARG A 179 7.43 7.73 -1.22
C ARG A 179 7.16 6.79 -2.38
N VAL A 180 8.16 6.61 -3.22
CA VAL A 180 8.06 5.70 -4.36
C VAL A 180 7.85 4.26 -3.87
N GLY A 181 6.86 3.56 -4.43
CA GLY A 181 6.48 2.20 -4.05
C GLY A 181 5.47 2.09 -2.91
N ASP A 182 5.03 3.21 -2.36
CA ASP A 182 3.97 3.24 -1.35
C ASP A 182 2.61 2.89 -1.94
N VAL A 183 1.73 2.39 -1.08
CA VAL A 183 0.30 2.33 -1.41
C VAL A 183 -0.34 3.65 -1.05
N ILE A 184 -0.95 4.31 -2.03
CA ILE A 184 -1.78 5.50 -1.80
C ILE A 184 -3.21 5.09 -1.49
N CYS A 185 -3.80 5.64 -0.42
CA CYS A 185 -5.15 5.33 0.03
C CYS A 185 -6.07 6.54 -0.10
N PHE A 186 -7.21 6.35 -0.77
CA PHE A 186 -8.24 7.36 -0.96
C PHE A 186 -9.45 7.03 -0.08
N GLY A 187 -9.88 8.00 0.72
CA GLY A 187 -11.15 7.93 1.44
C GLY A 187 -12.34 7.86 0.48
N ARG A 188 -13.49 7.42 0.96
CA ARG A 188 -14.73 7.31 0.17
C ARG A 188 -15.10 8.67 -0.47
N GLY A 189 -15.23 8.72 -1.79
CA GLY A 189 -15.54 9.95 -2.52
C GLY A 189 -14.40 10.95 -2.67
N GLN A 190 -13.20 10.66 -2.15
CA GLN A 190 -12.04 11.53 -2.25
C GLN A 190 -11.42 11.42 -3.65
N TYR A 191 -11.21 12.54 -4.34
CA TYR A 191 -10.64 12.62 -5.70
C TYR A 191 -11.27 11.60 -6.67
N ASP A 192 -12.61 11.64 -6.77
CA ASP A 192 -13.44 10.80 -7.64
C ASP A 192 -13.38 9.29 -7.35
N SER A 193 -12.84 8.90 -6.19
CA SER A 193 -12.95 7.53 -5.71
C SER A 193 -14.40 7.14 -5.41
N ASP A 194 -14.65 5.83 -5.37
CA ASP A 194 -15.98 5.29 -5.11
C ASP A 194 -16.52 5.74 -3.74
N LEU A 195 -17.78 6.18 -3.72
CA LEU A 195 -18.46 6.70 -2.52
C LEU A 195 -18.67 5.64 -1.42
N THR A 196 -18.59 4.35 -1.77
CA THR A 196 -18.79 3.23 -0.85
C THR A 196 -17.46 2.58 -0.48
N TYR A 197 -16.60 2.33 -1.47
CA TYR A 197 -15.39 1.52 -1.30
C TYR A 197 -14.10 2.34 -1.13
N GLY A 198 -14.10 3.61 -1.53
CA GLY A 198 -12.87 4.39 -1.70
C GLY A 198 -11.98 3.82 -2.80
N HIS A 199 -10.68 4.09 -2.73
CA HIS A 199 -9.72 3.62 -3.74
C HIS A 199 -8.32 3.41 -3.16
N VAL A 200 -7.51 2.60 -3.84
CA VAL A 200 -6.07 2.45 -3.57
C VAL A 200 -5.29 2.33 -4.87
N GLY A 201 -4.05 2.79 -4.85
CA GLY A 201 -3.10 2.67 -5.95
C GLY A 201 -1.67 2.56 -5.46
N ILE A 202 -0.71 2.51 -6.36
CA ILE A 202 0.72 2.53 -6.04
C ILE A 202 1.35 3.82 -6.52
N VAL A 203 2.19 4.43 -5.68
CA VAL A 203 3.01 5.58 -6.05
C VAL A 203 4.18 5.09 -6.91
N GLU A 204 4.18 5.45 -8.18
CA GLU A 204 5.21 5.06 -9.15
C GLU A 204 6.35 6.07 -9.20
N ASN A 205 6.04 7.35 -8.99
CA ASN A 205 7.03 8.43 -8.97
C ASN A 205 6.62 9.54 -8.01
N VAL A 206 7.63 10.17 -7.39
CA VAL A 206 7.48 11.42 -6.64
C VAL A 206 8.39 12.46 -7.30
N GLY A 207 7.80 13.51 -7.86
CA GLY A 207 8.50 14.60 -8.51
C GLY A 207 9.27 15.48 -7.51
N GLN A 208 10.23 16.25 -8.01
CA GLN A 208 10.98 17.21 -7.18
C GLN A 208 10.09 18.34 -6.63
N ASP A 209 8.99 18.63 -7.33
CA ASP A 209 7.93 19.55 -6.91
C ASP A 209 6.99 18.94 -5.86
N GLY A 210 7.18 17.66 -5.50
CA GLY A 210 6.33 16.90 -4.58
C GLY A 210 5.05 16.36 -5.23
N SER A 211 4.87 16.54 -6.54
CA SER A 211 3.79 15.87 -7.27
C SER A 211 4.01 14.36 -7.27
N ILE A 212 2.93 13.60 -7.37
CA ILE A 212 3.00 12.13 -7.37
C ILE A 212 2.30 11.58 -8.59
N THR A 213 2.89 10.54 -9.19
CA THR A 213 2.28 9.77 -10.27
C THR A 213 1.96 8.38 -9.76
N THR A 214 0.76 7.90 -10.05
CA THR A 214 0.24 6.63 -9.54
C THR A 214 0.07 5.59 -10.64
N SER A 215 0.03 4.31 -10.26
CA SER A 215 -0.58 3.23 -11.02
C SER A 215 -1.77 2.67 -10.25
N GLU A 216 -2.91 2.61 -10.91
CA GLU A 216 -4.22 2.30 -10.34
C GLU A 216 -4.98 1.34 -11.25
N CYS A 217 -5.97 0.64 -10.71
CA CYS A 217 -6.86 -0.21 -11.51
C CYS A 217 -8.27 -0.17 -10.91
N GLY A 218 -9.27 -0.50 -11.72
CA GLY A 218 -10.65 -0.60 -11.25
C GLY A 218 -11.40 -1.68 -12.01
N ALA A 219 -12.52 -2.14 -11.47
CA ALA A 219 -13.30 -3.23 -12.04
C ALA A 219 -13.63 -3.05 -13.55
N ALA A 220 -13.82 -1.79 -13.99
CA ALA A 220 -14.11 -1.46 -15.38
C ALA A 220 -12.90 -1.58 -16.34
N TYR A 221 -11.67 -1.70 -15.82
CA TYR A 221 -10.44 -1.66 -16.62
C TYR A 221 -9.91 -3.04 -17.01
N ASN A 222 -10.55 -4.13 -16.58
CA ASN A 222 -10.23 -5.52 -16.93
C ASN A 222 -8.72 -5.86 -16.76
N GLY A 223 -8.14 -5.45 -15.64
CA GLY A 223 -6.74 -5.69 -15.29
C GLY A 223 -5.74 -4.75 -15.97
N LYS A 224 -6.19 -3.77 -16.76
CA LYS A 224 -5.32 -2.77 -17.39
C LYS A 224 -5.14 -1.59 -16.44
N PRO A 225 -3.95 -1.36 -15.89
CA PRO A 225 -3.74 -0.22 -15.01
C PRO A 225 -3.83 1.11 -15.78
N PHE A 226 -4.24 2.14 -15.05
CA PHE A 226 -4.22 3.52 -15.49
C PHE A 226 -3.38 4.36 -14.53
N SER A 227 -3.04 5.57 -14.95
CA SER A 227 -2.21 6.51 -14.21
C SER A 227 -2.92 7.82 -13.98
N ARG A 228 -2.71 8.38 -12.79
CA ARG A 228 -3.11 9.73 -12.41
C ARG A 228 -1.93 10.47 -11.80
N THR A 229 -2.00 11.79 -11.85
CA THR A 229 -1.01 12.67 -11.22
C THR A 229 -1.72 13.58 -10.24
N PHE A 230 -1.16 13.69 -9.03
CA PHE A 230 -1.66 14.57 -7.98
C PHE A 230 -0.60 15.59 -7.60
N THR A 231 -1.02 16.80 -7.26
CA THR A 231 -0.10 17.84 -6.77
C THR A 231 0.39 17.51 -5.36
N ALA A 232 1.45 18.17 -4.91
CA ALA A 232 1.97 18.02 -3.55
C ALA A 232 0.92 18.32 -2.47
N GLU A 233 0.05 19.30 -2.72
CA GLU A 233 -1.04 19.72 -1.84
C GLU A 233 -2.12 18.65 -1.74
N GLN A 234 -2.44 18.00 -2.86
CA GLN A 234 -3.38 16.89 -2.89
C GLN A 234 -2.80 15.66 -2.19
N ALA A 235 -1.52 15.35 -2.45
CA ALA A 235 -0.83 14.24 -1.82
C ALA A 235 -0.83 14.34 -0.28
N LYS A 236 -0.65 15.54 0.28
CA LYS A 236 -0.71 15.77 1.74
C LYS A 236 -2.06 15.43 2.38
N GLN A 237 -3.14 15.37 1.59
CA GLN A 237 -4.48 15.01 2.07
C GLN A 237 -4.75 13.50 1.99
N LEU A 238 -3.81 12.72 1.45
CA LEU A 238 -3.91 11.28 1.26
C LEU A 238 -3.01 10.54 2.25
N GLN A 239 -3.35 9.28 2.50
CA GLN A 239 -2.57 8.42 3.38
C GLN A 239 -1.74 7.45 2.56
N PHE A 240 -0.50 7.22 2.97
CA PHE A 240 0.45 6.34 2.30
C PHE A 240 0.85 5.21 3.23
N ILE A 241 0.89 3.98 2.70
CA ILE A 241 1.36 2.80 3.43
C ILE A 241 2.75 2.46 2.88
N HIS A 242 3.75 2.51 3.76
CA HIS A 242 5.15 2.35 3.39
C HIS A 242 5.56 0.88 3.37
N TYR A 243 5.72 0.23 4.53
CA TYR A 243 6.06 -1.19 4.67
C TYR A 243 6.13 -1.54 6.15
#